data_AF-A0A1G0LR01-F1
#
_entry.id   AF-A0A1G0LR01-F1
#
_cell.length_a   1.000
_cell.length_b   1.000
_cell.length_c   1.000
_cell.angle_alpha   90.00
_cell.angle_beta   90.00
_cell.angle_gamma   90.00
#
_symmetry.space_group_name_H-M   'P 1'
#
loop_
_entity.id
_entity.type
_entity.pdbx_description
1 polymer ?
#
loop_
_entity_poly.entity_id
_entity_poly.type
_entity_poly.pdbx_seq_one_letter_code
_entity_poly.pdbx_strand_id
1 'polypeptide(L)' 'MVSEYHDIGITQKTAGKTAEAMVRYMMERRGLEPTKVTSISSGHVVEHHGAALAAVVFMK' A
#
# COMPACT_ATOMS: atom_id res chain seq x y z
N MET A 1 -9.34 7.01 -2.92
CA MET A 1 -8.29 6.52 -3.85
C MET A 1 -7.68 5.26 -3.24
N VAL A 2 -7.47 4.22 -4.04
CA VAL A 2 -6.75 3.00 -3.62
C VAL A 2 -5.45 2.95 -4.41
N SER A 3 -4.35 2.65 -3.72
CA SER A 3 -3.05 2.38 -4.32
C SER A 3 -2.45 1.16 -3.63
N GLU A 4 -1.71 0.36 -4.39
CA GLU A 4 -0.94 -0.77 -3.89
C GLU A 4 0.55 -0.57 -4.17
N TYR A 5 1.39 -1.20 -3.36
CA TYR A 5 2.83 -1.23 -3.54
C TYR A 5 3.39 -2.53 -2.97
N HIS A 6 4.27 -3.17 -3.73
CA HIS A 6 4.96 -4.40 -3.35
C HIS A 6 6.40 -4.37 -3.87
N ASP A 7 7.33 -4.87 -3.06
CA ASP A 7 8.74 -4.94 -3.44
C ASP A 7 9.49 -5.97 -2.60
N ILE A 8 10.67 -6.39 -3.08
CA ILE A 8 11.55 -7.34 -2.39
C ILE A 8 12.67 -6.57 -1.68
N GLY A 9 13.01 -6.98 -0.46
CA GLY A 9 14.10 -6.37 0.32
C GLY A 9 13.68 -5.12 1.11
N ILE A 10 12.39 -4.81 1.17
CA ILE A 10 11.85 -3.74 2.00
C ILE A 10 11.08 -4.31 3.20
N THR A 11 10.93 -3.50 4.25
CA THR A 11 10.07 -3.86 5.38
C THR A 11 8.61 -3.53 5.08
N GLN A 12 7.67 -4.25 5.73
CA GLN A 12 6.24 -3.92 5.67
C GLN A 12 5.94 -2.46 6.04
N LYS A 13 6.70 -1.89 7.00
CA LYS A 13 6.58 -0.48 7.40
C LYS A 13 6.96 0.48 6.27
N THR A 14 8.02 0.17 5.52
CA THR A 14 8.41 0.95 4.34
C THR A 14 7.34 0.83 3.27
N ALA A 15 6.86 -0.39 2.99
CA ALA A 15 5.81 -0.61 1.99
C ALA A 15 4.54 0.19 2.30
N GLY A 16 4.07 0.17 3.56
CA GLY A 16 2.91 0.95 4.00
C GLY A 16 3.09 2.46 3.80
N LYS A 17 4.22 3.02 4.22
CA LYS A 17 4.51 4.45 4.03
C LYS A 17 4.57 4.85 2.55
N THR A 18 5.15 4.00 1.70
CA THR A 18 5.19 4.24 0.25
C THR A 18 3.79 4.26 -0.35
N ALA A 19 2.95 3.28 -0.02
CA ALA A 19 1.56 3.23 -0.50
C ALA A 19 0.75 4.46 -0.04
N GLU A 20 0.94 4.93 1.20
CA GLU A 20 0.30 6.15 1.70
C GLU A 20 0.75 7.40 0.92
N ALA A 21 2.05 7.53 0.66
CA ALA A 21 2.61 8.63 -0.11
C ALA A 21 2.09 8.64 -1.56
N MET A 22 1.98 7.47 -2.19
CA MET A 22 1.40 7.31 -3.52
C MET A 22 -0.05 7.80 -3.57
N VAL A 23 -0.89 7.43 -2.59
CA VAL A 23 -2.28 7.90 -2.51
C VAL A 23 -2.34 9.42 -2.39
N ARG A 24 -1.54 10.01 -1.50
CA ARG A 24 -1.51 11.47 -1.30
C ARG A 24 -1.10 12.20 -2.57
N TYR A 25 0.00 11.78 -3.19
CA TYR A 25 0.49 12.33 -4.45
C TYR A 25 -0.57 12.24 -5.57
N MET A 26 -1.23 11.09 -5.69
CA MET A 26 -2.25 10.89 -6.73
C MET A 26 -3.54 11.67 -6.48
N MET A 27 -3.87 11.98 -5.23
CA MET A 27 -4.98 12.87 -4.89
C MET A 27 -4.62 14.34 -5.15
N GLU A 28 -3.43 14.77 -4.71
CA GLU A 28 -2.91 16.12 -4.94
C GLU A 28 -2.85 16.46 -6.44
N ARG A 29 -2.35 15.53 -7.27
CA ARG A 29 -2.34 15.69 -8.74
C ARG A 29 -3.72 15.86 -9.38
N ARG A 30 -4.79 15.50 -8.66
CA ARG A 30 -6.18 15.67 -9.10
C ARG A 30 -6.86 16.86 -8.43
N GLY A 31 -6.13 17.69 -7.68
CA GLY A 31 -6.68 18.80 -6.91
C GLY A 31 -7.59 18.35 -5.76
N LEU A 32 -7.39 17.13 -5.25
CA LEU A 32 -8.18 16.56 -4.16
C LEU A 32 -7.36 16.51 -2.87
N GLU A 33 -7.98 16.90 -1.75
CA GLU A 33 -7.36 16.80 -0.43
C GLU A 33 -7.82 15.52 0.30
N PRO A 34 -6.90 14.66 0.77
CA PRO A 34 -7.26 13.47 1.52
C PRO A 34 -7.70 13.80 2.95
N THR A 35 -8.95 13.47 3.31
CA THR A 35 -9.46 13.61 4.68
C THR A 35 -8.85 12.60 5.65
N LYS A 36 -8.60 11.37 5.18
CA LYS A 36 -7.96 10.29 5.92
C LYS A 36 -7.23 9.38 4.94
N VAL A 37 -6.03 8.95 5.33
CA VAL A 37 -5.30 7.90 4.63
C VAL A 37 -5.13 6.73 5.59
N THR A 38 -5.50 5.53 5.14
CA THR A 38 -5.36 4.27 5.88
C THR A 38 -4.61 3.30 5.01
N SER A 39 -3.66 2.59 5.59
CA SER A 39 -2.89 1.55 4.91
C SER A 39 -2.94 0.25 5.71
N ILE A 40 -2.82 -0.86 4.99
CA ILE A 40 -2.50 -2.17 5.54
C ILE A 40 -1.30 -2.69 4.78
N SER A 41 -0.39 -3.36 5.48
CA SER A 41 0.82 -3.92 4.89
C SER A 41 1.11 -5.28 5.51
N SER A 42 1.65 -6.18 4.70
CA SER A 42 2.09 -7.50 5.11
C SER A 42 3.46 -7.76 4.51
N GLY A 43 4.35 -8.35 5.31
CA GLY A 43 5.66 -8.81 4.86
C GLY A 43 5.76 -10.33 4.97
N HIS A 44 6.58 -10.94 4.12
CA HIS A 44 6.86 -12.36 4.17
C HIS A 44 8.35 -12.61 3.99
N VAL A 45 8.92 -13.50 4.81
CA VAL A 45 10.28 -14.01 4.64
C VAL A 45 10.15 -15.34 3.93
N VAL A 46 10.70 -15.43 2.71
CA VAL A 46 10.58 -16.62 1.87
C VAL A 46 11.49 -17.73 2.39
N GLU A 47 10.91 -18.89 2.68
CA GLU A 47 11.67 -20.11 3.03
C GLU A 47 11.98 -20.96 1.79
N HIS A 48 10.98 -21.20 0.93
CA HIS A 48 11.12 -21.95 -0.33
C HIS A 48 10.39 -21.27 -1.49
N HIS A 49 9.08 -21.07 -1.34
CA HIS A 49 8.23 -20.28 -2.20
C HIS A 49 7.26 -19.50 -1.33
N GLY A 50 6.99 -18.24 -1.67
CA GLY A 50 6.14 -17.40 -0.85
C GLY A 50 5.60 -16.20 -1.61
N ALA A 51 4.50 -15.66 -1.10
CA ALA A 51 3.88 -14.45 -1.59
C ALA A 51 3.34 -13.64 -0.41
N ALA A 52 3.36 -12.32 -0.55
CA ALA A 52 2.65 -11.40 0.34
C ALA A 52 1.59 -10.66 -0.49
N LEU A 53 0.39 -10.54 0.06
CA LEU A 53 -0.74 -9.86 -0.57
C LEU A 53 -1.34 -8.86 0.41
N ALA A 54 -1.63 -7.66 -0.10
CA ALA A 54 -2.50 -6.68 0.52
C ALA A 54 -3.53 -6.26 -0.52
N ALA A 55 -4.82 -6.22 -0.15
CA ALA A 55 -5.90 -5.91 -1.07
C ALA A 55 -6.98 -5.06 -0.39
N VAL A 56 -7.67 -4.24 -1.18
CA VAL A 56 -8.90 -3.56 -0.77
C VAL A 56 -10.05 -4.23 -1.49
N VAL A 57 -10.98 -4.79 -0.73
CA VAL A 57 -12.17 -5.47 -1.26
C VAL A 57 -13.38 -4.58 -1.03
N PHE A 58 -14.06 -4.21 -2.11
CA PHE A 58 -15.35 -3.51 -2.04
C PHE A 58 -16.46 -4.55 -1.93
N MET A 59 -17.08 -4.62 -0.76
CA MET A 59 -18.25 -5.47 -0.52
C MET A 59 -19.52 -4.71 -0.90
N LYS A 60 -20.53 -5.43 -1.40
CA LYS A 60 -21.86 -4.89 -1.71
C LYS A 60 -22.74 -4.85 -0.47
#